data_AF-A0A212JX12-F1
#
_entry.id   AF-A0A212JX12-F1
#
_cell.length_a   1.000
_cell.length_b   1.000
_cell.length_c   1.000
_cell.angle_alpha   90.00
_cell.angle_beta   90.00
_cell.angle_gamma   90.00
#
_symmetry.space_group_name_H-M   'P 1'
#
loop_
_entity.id
_entity.type
_entity.pdbx_description
1 polymer ?
#
loop_
_entity_poly.entity_id
_entity_poly.type
_entity_poly.pdbx_seq_one_letter_code
_entity_poly.pdbx_strand_id
1 'polypeptide(L)' 'MNAEVKKMSYVNPAIHSQFESLPIDLKNEILSRNVKLENLNDLIAVLESIVSESESSP' A
#
# COMPACT_ATOMS: atom_id res chain seq x y z
N MET A 1 -29.76 -5.11 -0.71
CA MET A 1 -28.45 -5.64 -0.30
C MET A 1 -27.41 -4.86 -1.06
N ASN A 2 -26.91 -3.77 -0.48
CA ASN A 2 -25.87 -2.98 -1.13
C ASN A 2 -24.57 -3.70 -0.84
N ALA A 3 -24.05 -4.46 -1.80
CA ALA A 3 -22.68 -4.94 -1.71
C ALA A 3 -21.78 -3.70 -1.80
N GLU A 4 -21.43 -3.12 -0.65
CA GLU A 4 -20.33 -2.18 -0.56
C GLU A 4 -19.11 -2.92 -1.11
N VAL A 5 -18.72 -2.60 -2.34
CA VAL A 5 -17.44 -3.00 -2.90
C VAL A 5 -16.40 -2.28 -2.06
N LYS A 6 -16.01 -2.91 -0.94
CA LYS A 6 -14.84 -2.52 -0.16
C LYS A 6 -13.72 -2.45 -1.19
N LYS A 7 -13.22 -1.25 -1.49
CA LYS A 7 -12.06 -1.07 -2.36
C LYS A 7 -10.89 -1.79 -1.70
N MET A 8 -10.77 -3.09 -1.92
CA MET A 8 -9.71 -3.89 -1.34
C MET A 8 -8.46 -3.56 -2.11
N SER A 9 -7.46 -3.06 -1.40
CA SER A 9 -6.13 -2.92 -1.97
C SER A 9 -5.69 -4.27 -2.51
N TYR A 10 -5.18 -4.28 -3.73
CA TYR A 10 -4.72 -5.50 -4.39
C TYR A 10 -3.20 -5.56 -4.28
N VAL A 11 -2.68 -6.71 -3.88
CA VAL A 11 -1.24 -6.98 -3.82
C VAL A 11 -0.96 -8.21 -4.67
N ASN A 12 -0.15 -8.04 -5.71
CA ASN A 12 0.23 -9.14 -6.58
C ASN A 12 1.00 -10.21 -5.77
N PRO A 13 0.63 -11.51 -5.86
CA PRO A 13 1.33 -12.61 -5.20
C PRO A 13 2.85 -12.61 -5.41
N ALA A 14 3.32 -12.14 -6.58
CA ALA A 14 4.75 -12.06 -6.90
C ALA A 14 5.54 -11.11 -5.98
N ILE A 15 4.89 -10.07 -5.44
CA ILE A 15 5.50 -9.10 -4.50
C ILE A 15 4.96 -9.25 -3.08
N HIS A 16 4.06 -10.19 -2.84
CA HIS A 16 3.44 -10.40 -1.54
C HIS A 16 4.47 -10.65 -0.43
N SER A 17 5.53 -11.41 -0.71
CA SER A 17 6.61 -11.63 0.26
C SER A 17 7.35 -10.34 0.64
N GLN A 18 7.48 -9.40 -0.29
CA GLN A 18 8.17 -8.13 -0.08
C GLN A 18 7.25 -7.19 0.72
N PHE A 19 5.97 -7.16 0.35
CA PHE A 19 4.95 -6.46 1.12
C PHE A 19 4.87 -6.97 2.56
N GLU A 20 4.85 -8.29 2.77
CA GLU A 20 4.77 -8.90 4.09
C GLU A 20 6.01 -8.67 4.96
N SER A 21 7.16 -8.40 4.35
CA SER A 21 8.39 -8.05 5.07
C SER A 21 8.35 -6.66 5.70
N LEU A 22 7.38 -5.82 5.31
CA LEU A 22 7.21 -4.48 5.87
C LEU A 22 6.58 -4.52 7.27
N PRO A 23 6.88 -3.52 8.13
CA PRO A 23 6.22 -3.35 9.41
C PRO A 23 4.69 -3.29 9.27
N ILE A 24 3.98 -3.80 10.28
CA ILE A 24 2.51 -3.84 10.27
C ILE A 24 1.89 -2.45 10.08
N ASP A 25 2.47 -1.42 10.70
CA ASP A 25 1.99 -0.04 10.57
C ASP A 25 2.08 0.45 9.13
N LEU A 26 3.21 0.17 8.46
CA LEU A 26 3.41 0.55 7.07
C LEU A 26 2.48 -0.22 6.12
N LYS A 27 2.25 -1.51 6.38
CA LYS A 27 1.26 -2.30 5.63
C LYS A 27 -0.14 -1.71 5.78
N ASN A 28 -0.54 -1.35 7.00
CA ASN A 28 -1.83 -0.74 7.26
C ASN A 28 -1.98 0.60 6.55
N GLU A 29 -0.96 1.45 6.59
CA GLU A 29 -0.93 2.73 5.87
C GLU A 29 -1.07 2.54 4.35
N ILE A 30 -0.31 1.60 3.78
CA ILE A 30 -0.41 1.24 2.36
C ILE A 30 -1.83 0.74 2.01
N LEU A 31 -2.40 -0.15 2.83
CA LEU A 31 -3.73 -0.71 2.59
C LEU A 31 -4.84 0.33 2.76
N SER A 32 -4.68 1.29 3.70
CA SER A 32 -5.62 2.40 3.94
C SER A 32 -5.78 3.30 2.70
N ARG A 33 -4.74 3.36 1.85
CA ARG A 33 -4.69 4.18 0.63
C ARG A 33 -5.38 3.54 -0.59
N ASN A 34 -6.04 2.39 -0.44
CA ASN A 34 -6.74 1.67 -1.54
C ASN A 34 -5.87 1.41 -2.78
N VAL A 35 -4.61 1.00 -2.58
CA VAL A 35 -3.62 0.84 -3.66
C VAL A 35 -3.81 -0.44 -4.48
N LYS A 36 -3.34 -0.43 -5.73
CA LYS A 36 -3.19 -1.62 -6.56
C LYS A 36 -1.69 -1.83 -6.85
N LEU A 37 -1.09 -2.79 -6.17
CA LEU A 37 0.32 -3.12 -6.32
C LEU A 37 0.46 -4.32 -7.27
N GLU A 38 0.81 -4.06 -8.53
CA GLU A 38 1.03 -5.11 -9.54
C GLU A 38 2.49 -5.54 -9.61
N ASN A 39 3.42 -4.66 -9.25
CA ASN A 39 4.85 -4.92 -9.29
C ASN A 39 5.61 -4.15 -8.19
N LEU A 40 6.93 -4.38 -8.10
CA LEU A 40 7.75 -3.78 -7.04
C LEU A 40 7.86 -2.25 -7.18
N ASN A 41 7.82 -1.70 -8.39
CA ASN A 41 7.85 -0.25 -8.57
C ASN A 41 6.58 0.40 -8.00
N ASP A 42 5.42 -0.25 -8.10
CA ASP A 42 4.19 0.25 -7.48
C ASP A 42 4.35 0.32 -5.95
N LEU A 43 4.97 -0.70 -5.36
CA LEU A 43 5.25 -0.71 -3.93
C LEU A 43 6.21 0.41 -3.55
N ILE A 44 7.30 0.60 -4.30
CA ILE A 44 8.27 1.67 -4.07
C ILE A 44 7.61 3.05 -4.18
N ALA A 45 6.80 3.29 -5.23
CA ALA A 45 6.14 4.57 -5.42
C ALA A 45 5.20 4.93 -4.27
N VAL A 46 4.47 3.96 -3.72
CA VAL A 46 3.61 4.18 -2.55
C VAL A 46 4.45 4.49 -1.31
N LEU A 47 5.55 3.79 -1.11
CA LEU A 47 6.47 4.06 0.00
C LEU A 47 7.07 5.47 -0.09
N GLU A 48 7.52 5.88 -1.28
CA GLU A 48 8.03 7.24 -1.52
C GLU A 48 6.96 8.31 -1.26
N SER A 49 5.71 8.05 -1.64
CA SER A 49 4.59 8.95 -1.33
C SER A 49 4.39 9.10 0.19
N ILE A 50 4.44 8.00 0.94
CA ILE A 50 4.28 8.01 2.41
C ILE A 50 5.39 8.82 3.08
N VAL A 51 6.65 8.61 2.65
CA VAL A 51 7.81 9.34 3.17
C VAL A 51 7.71 10.82 2.83
N SER A 52 7.41 11.14 1.57
CA SER A 52 7.29 12.53 1.11
C SER A 52 6.21 13.30 1.88
N GLU A 53 5.07 12.67 2.16
CA GLU A 53 4.01 13.28 2.97
C GLU A 53 4.43 13.47 4.43
N SER A 54 5.21 12.53 4.98
CA SER A 54 5.71 12.61 6.36
C SER A 54 6.75 13.71 6.55
N GLU A 55 7.62 13.94 5.56
CA GLU A 55 8.62 15.02 5.57
C GLU A 55 8.05 16.40 5.21
N SER A 56 6.87 16.43 4.57
CA SER A 56 6.20 17.69 4.18
C SER A 56 5.36 18.32 5.30
N SER A 57 5.31 17.72 6.49
CA SER A 57 4.76 18.38 7.69
C SER A 57 5.81 19.34 8.28
N PRO A 58 5.54 20.67 8.29
CA PRO A 58 6.47 21.69 8.81
C PRO A 58 6.69 21.61 10.33
#